data_AF-A0A7W1BEP9-F1
#
_entry.id   AF-A0A7W1BEP9-F1
#
_cell.length_a   1.000
_cell.length_b   1.000
_cell.length_c   1.000
_cell.angle_alpha   90.00
_cell.angle_beta   90.00
_cell.angle_gamma   90.00
#
_symmetry.space_group_name_H-M   'P 1'
#
loop_
_entity.id
_entity.type
_entity.pdbx_description
1 polymer ?
#
loop_
_entity_poly.entity_id
_entity_poly.type
_entity_poly.pdbx_seq_one_letter_code
_entity_poly.pdbx_strand_id
1 'polypeptide(L)'
;RWKYARPPRDYGMAWSAVRTALIETFARHESASVQHTLYAMGEAALANCAEIGEIRLVLPNRHHLLVDLTPFGLENPNEIFVASGEPYGKIEAVIGRPQHP
;
A
#
# COMPACT_ATOMS: atom_id res chain seq x y z
N ARG A 1 -6.25 2.23 -8.28
CA ARG A 1 -7.45 2.66 -9.04
C ARG A 1 -8.67 1.98 -8.44
N TRP A 2 -9.86 2.59 -8.46
CA TRP A 2 -11.07 1.99 -7.90
C TRP A 2 -12.26 2.14 -8.85
N LYS A 3 -13.32 1.36 -8.61
CA LYS A 3 -14.62 1.50 -9.25
C LYS A 3 -15.67 1.88 -8.22
N TYR A 4 -16.45 2.90 -8.54
CA TYR A 4 -17.63 3.26 -7.75
C TYR A 4 -18.77 2.28 -8.04
N ALA A 5 -19.42 1.76 -7.00
CA ALA A 5 -20.68 1.02 -7.10
C ALA A 5 -21.88 1.96 -7.30
N ARG A 6 -21.75 3.21 -6.85
CA ARG A 6 -22.74 4.29 -7.04
C ARG A 6 -22.02 5.64 -7.15
N PRO A 7 -22.58 6.64 -7.83
CA PRO A 7 -21.92 7.94 -7.95
C PRO A 7 -21.78 8.64 -6.57
N PRO A 8 -20.59 9.12 -6.19
CA PRO A 8 -20.45 10.00 -5.03
C PRO A 8 -21.06 11.37 -5.29
N ARG A 9 -21.53 12.00 -4.21
CA ARG A 9 -22.03 13.38 -4.26
C ARG A 9 -20.95 14.38 -4.63
N ASP A 10 -19.72 14.12 -4.17
CA ASP A 10 -18.53 14.91 -4.46
C ASP A 10 -17.35 13.97 -4.72
N TYR A 11 -16.83 14.01 -5.95
CA TYR A 11 -15.70 13.17 -6.38
C TYR A 11 -14.36 13.61 -5.77
N GLY A 12 -14.17 14.90 -5.50
CA GLY A 12 -12.95 15.43 -4.90
C GLY A 12 -12.83 15.01 -3.44
N MET A 13 -13.93 15.09 -2.69
CA MET A 13 -13.99 14.58 -1.32
C MET A 13 -13.76 13.07 -1.27
N ALA A 14 -14.42 12.29 -2.15
CA ALA A 14 -14.24 10.85 -2.22
C ALA A 14 -12.78 10.46 -2.52
N TRP A 15 -12.15 11.14 -3.47
CA TRP A 15 -10.73 10.92 -3.78
C TRP A 15 -9.82 11.24 -2.60
N SER A 16 -10.06 12.37 -1.91
CA SER A 16 -9.27 12.80 -0.76
C SER A 16 -9.37 11.79 0.38
N ALA A 17 -10.59 11.35 0.71
CA ALA A 17 -10.83 10.34 1.76
C ALA A 17 -10.07 9.03 1.48
N VAL A 18 -10.15 8.53 0.25
CA VAL A 18 -9.45 7.30 -0.15
C VAL A 18 -7.94 7.47 -0.08
N ARG A 19 -7.41 8.58 -0.62
CA ARG A 19 -5.97 8.85 -0.58
C ARG A 19 -5.45 8.92 0.85
N THR A 20 -6.15 9.63 1.72
CA THR A 20 -5.78 9.74 3.15
C THR A 20 -5.78 8.37 3.80
N ALA A 21 -6.85 7.58 3.64
CA ALA A 21 -6.93 6.23 4.20
C ALA A 21 -5.77 5.33 3.74
N LEU A 22 -5.42 5.37 2.44
CA LEU A 22 -4.30 4.60 1.90
C LEU A 22 -2.96 5.01 2.52
N ILE A 23 -2.67 6.31 2.59
CA ILE A 23 -1.40 6.83 3.10
C ILE A 23 -1.26 6.57 4.60
N GLU A 24 -2.31 6.85 5.37
CA GLU A 24 -2.29 6.65 6.82
C GLU A 24 -2.12 5.17 7.17
N THR A 25 -2.83 4.28 6.47
CA THR A 25 -2.70 2.84 6.67
C THR A 25 -1.28 2.37 6.31
N PHE A 26 -0.75 2.77 5.15
CA PHE A 26 0.61 2.42 4.76
C PHE A 26 1.65 2.86 5.81
N ALA A 27 1.50 4.06 6.38
CA ALA A 27 2.46 4.63 7.32
C ALA A 27 2.37 4.06 8.73
N ARG A 28 1.20 3.57 9.16
CA ARG A 28 0.94 3.17 10.55
C ARG A 28 0.72 1.68 10.76
N HIS A 29 0.42 0.93 9.69
CA HIS A 29 0.12 -0.49 9.78
C HIS A 29 1.38 -1.31 10.09
N GLU A 30 1.27 -2.23 11.04
CA GLU A 30 2.36 -3.17 11.34
C GLU A 30 2.48 -4.21 10.21
N SER A 31 3.47 -3.99 9.35
CA SER A 31 3.60 -4.70 8.08
C SER A 31 4.31 -6.05 8.22
N ALA A 32 3.56 -7.14 8.38
CA ALA A 32 4.09 -8.51 8.26
C ALA A 32 4.50 -8.91 6.82
N SER A 33 3.90 -8.30 5.80
CA SER A 33 4.26 -8.47 4.38
C SER A 33 3.65 -7.36 3.52
N VAL A 34 4.12 -7.19 2.29
CA VAL A 34 3.52 -6.21 1.36
C VAL A 34 2.07 -6.59 1.03
N GLN A 35 1.74 -7.88 0.95
CA GLN A 35 0.37 -8.38 0.75
C GLN A 35 -0.53 -8.00 1.92
N HIS A 36 -0.04 -8.14 3.16
CA HIS A 36 -0.77 -7.76 4.37
C HIS A 36 -1.08 -6.27 4.39
N THR A 37 -0.08 -5.43 4.12
CA THR A 37 -0.24 -3.98 4.03
C THR A 37 -1.17 -3.58 2.87
N LEU A 38 -1.03 -4.22 1.70
CA LEU A 38 -1.90 -3.99 0.55
C LEU A 38 -3.37 -4.28 0.89
N TYR A 39 -3.63 -5.40 1.57
CA TYR A 39 -4.97 -5.78 1.99
C TYR A 39 -5.56 -4.77 2.97
N ALA A 40 -4.83 -4.43 4.04
CA ALA A 40 -5.25 -3.44 5.03
C ALA A 40 -5.55 -2.06 4.39
N MET A 41 -4.70 -1.60 3.47
CA MET A 41 -4.92 -0.38 2.71
C MET A 41 -6.22 -0.45 1.88
N GLY A 42 -6.49 -1.59 1.23
CA GLY A 42 -7.71 -1.81 0.47
C GLY A 42 -8.97 -1.75 1.35
N GLU A 43 -8.94 -2.41 2.50
CA GLU A 43 -10.03 -2.38 3.47
C GLU A 43 -10.28 -0.97 4.01
N ALA A 44 -9.22 -0.24 4.38
CA ALA A 44 -9.33 1.13 4.86
C ALA A 44 -9.95 2.07 3.82
N ALA A 45 -9.56 1.93 2.55
CA ALA A 45 -10.15 2.71 1.45
C ALA A 45 -11.65 2.43 1.28
N LEU A 46 -12.07 1.17 1.34
CA LEU A 46 -13.48 0.79 1.30
C LEU A 46 -14.23 1.33 2.52
N ALA A 47 -13.68 1.20 3.73
CA ALA A 47 -14.32 1.70 4.94
C ALA A 47 -14.58 3.22 4.89
N ASN A 48 -13.65 3.99 4.31
CA ASN A 48 -13.72 5.45 4.26
C ASN A 48 -14.47 6.02 3.04
N CYS A 49 -14.88 5.20 2.07
CA CYS A 49 -15.71 5.64 0.95
C CYS A 49 -16.75 4.57 0.60
N ALA A 50 -17.98 4.78 1.09
CA ALA A 50 -19.11 3.87 0.91
C ALA A 50 -19.48 3.64 -0.56
N GLU A 51 -19.20 4.61 -1.42
CA GLU A 51 -19.49 4.58 -2.86
C GLU A 51 -18.58 3.65 -3.65
N ILE A 52 -17.41 3.28 -3.12
CA ILE A 52 -16.50 2.36 -3.80
C ILE A 52 -17.01 0.92 -3.64
N GLY A 53 -17.10 0.21 -4.76
CA GLY A 53 -17.38 -1.23 -4.80
C GLY A 53 -16.12 -2.08 -4.75
N GLU A 54 -15.08 -1.68 -5.49
CA GLU A 54 -13.78 -2.36 -5.52
C GLU A 54 -12.60 -1.40 -5.73
N ILE A 55 -11.43 -1.77 -5.19
CA ILE A 55 -10.16 -1.09 -5.38
C ILE A 55 -9.09 -2.07 -5.86
N ARG A 56 -8.37 -1.71 -6.93
CA ARG A 56 -7.18 -2.40 -7.42
C ARG A 56 -5.93 -1.63 -7.01
N LEU A 57 -5.04 -2.31 -6.29
CA LEU A 57 -3.74 -1.80 -5.86
C LEU A 57 -2.61 -2.60 -6.52
N VAL A 58 -1.53 -1.90 -6.86
CA VAL A 58 -0.28 -2.48 -7.38
C VAL A 58 0.85 -1.80 -6.61
N LEU A 59 1.59 -2.57 -5.83
CA LEU A 59 2.66 -2.10 -4.96
C LEU A 59 3.99 -2.75 -5.37
N PRO A 60 4.88 -2.04 -6.08
CA PRO A 60 6.24 -2.50 -6.26
C PRO A 60 7.01 -2.41 -4.95
N ASN A 61 7.64 -3.50 -4.52
CA ASN A 61 8.55 -3.52 -3.39
C ASN A 61 9.95 -3.10 -3.85
N ARG A 62 10.28 -1.82 -3.64
CA ARG A 62 11.60 -1.29 -3.96
C ARG A 62 12.58 -1.64 -2.86
N HIS A 63 13.50 -2.55 -3.15
CA HIS A 63 14.47 -3.02 -2.18
C HIS A 63 15.45 -1.92 -1.79
N HIS A 64 15.56 -1.71 -0.48
CA HIS A 64 16.64 -0.97 0.15
C HIS A 64 17.43 -2.00 0.94
N LEU A 65 18.51 -2.50 0.33
CA LEU A 65 19.31 -3.59 0.90
C LEU A 65 20.32 -3.02 1.90
N LEU A 66 20.42 -3.62 3.08
CA LEU A 66 21.37 -3.20 4.09
C LEU A 66 22.79 -3.44 3.59
N VAL A 67 23.65 -2.42 3.66
CA VAL A 67 25.05 -2.55 3.23
C VAL A 67 25.84 -3.34 4.26
N ASP A 68 26.56 -4.36 3.81
CA ASP A 68 27.54 -5.04 4.65
C ASP A 68 28.82 -4.20 4.77
N LEU A 69 29.05 -3.65 5.96
CA LEU A 69 30.24 -2.85 6.28
C LEU A 69 31.31 -3.64 7.04
N THR A 70 31.10 -4.95 7.27
CA THR A 70 32.07 -5.80 7.97
C THR A 70 33.45 -5.83 7.30
N PRO A 71 33.61 -5.72 5.96
CA PRO A 71 34.94 -5.62 5.33
C PRO A 71 35.73 -4.37 5.73
N PHE A 72 35.04 -3.34 6.24
CA PHE A 72 35.65 -2.10 6.73
C PHE A 72 35.82 -2.07 8.25
N GLY A 73 35.46 -3.15 8.95
CA GLY A 73 35.51 -3.22 10.42
C GLY A 73 34.45 -2.35 11.11
N LEU A 74 33.32 -2.08 10.44
CA LEU A 74 32.24 -1.23 10.94
C LEU A 74 30.93 -2.01 11.08
N GLU A 75 30.09 -1.59 12.03
CA GLU A 75 28.70 -2.04 12.15
C GLU A 75 27.77 -1.17 11.28
N ASN A 76 26.59 -1.70 10.94
CA ASN A 76 25.54 -0.97 10.25
C ASN A 76 24.18 -1.25 10.92
N PRO A 77 23.78 -0.51 11.97
CA PRO A 77 22.55 -0.74 12.73
C PRO A 77 21.31 -0.22 11.97
N ASN A 78 21.09 -0.69 10.74
CA ASN A 78 20.01 -0.27 9.85
C ASN A 78 20.08 1.20 9.45
N GLU A 79 21.27 1.69 9.09
CA GLU A 79 21.48 3.10 8.71
C GLU A 79 21.83 3.28 7.24
N ILE A 80 22.74 2.46 6.71
CA ILE A 80 23.23 2.58 5.33
C ILE A 80 22.61 1.50 4.44
N PHE A 81 21.90 1.94 3.41
CA PHE A 81 21.22 1.07 2.45
C PHE A 81 21.58 1.40 1.01
N VAL A 82 21.56 0.39 0.14
CA VAL A 82 21.58 0.56 -1.32
C VAL A 82 20.17 0.36 -1.86
N ALA A 83 19.62 1.40 -2.50
CA ALA A 83 18.38 1.31 -3.24
C ALA A 83 18.65 0.63 -4.60
N SER A 84 18.12 -0.57 -4.81
CA SER A 84 18.20 -1.21 -6.13
C SER A 84 17.06 -0.75 -7.03
N GLY A 85 17.37 -0.51 -8.31
CA GLY A 85 16.36 -0.15 -9.31
C GLY A 85 15.54 -1.35 -9.77
N GLU A 86 16.22 -2.45 -10.13
CA GLU A 86 15.64 -3.70 -10.61
C GLU A 86 16.50 -4.90 -10.15
N PRO A 87 15.93 -6.12 -10.05
CA PRO A 87 14.50 -6.43 -10.10
C PRO A 87 13.76 -5.99 -8.82
N TYR A 88 12.45 -5.82 -8.91
CA TYR A 88 11.58 -5.56 -7.75
C TYR A 88 10.41 -6.53 -7.71
N GLY A 89 9.99 -6.91 -6.51
CA GLY A 89 8.75 -7.65 -6.33
C GLY A 89 7.56 -6.78 -6.72
N LYS A 90 6.62 -7.30 -7.52
CA LYS A 90 5.37 -6.61 -7.85
C LYS A 90 4.21 -7.34 -7.20
N ILE A 91 3.56 -6.69 -6.24
CA ILE A 91 2.39 -7.24 -5.55
C ILE A 91 1.15 -6.53 -6.08
N GLU A 92 0.12 -7.28 -6.47
CA GLU A 92 -1.16 -6.73 -6.92
C GLU A 92 -2.35 -7.50 -6.36
N ALA A 93 -3.42 -6.78 -6.02
CA ALA A 93 -4.71 -7.39 -5.68
C ALA A 93 -5.88 -6.45 -6.01
N VAL A 94 -7.08 -7.04 -6.09
CA VAL A 94 -8.36 -6.35 -6.12
C VAL A 94 -9.11 -6.70 -4.85
N ILE A 95 -9.52 -5.68 -4.09
CA ILE A 95 -10.30 -5.81 -2.86
C ILE A 95 -11.67 -5.22 -3.15
N GLY A 96 -12.72 -6.00 -2.94
CA GLY A 96 -14.09 -5.60 -3.19
C GLY A 96 -14.97 -5.84 -1.98
N ARG A 97 -16.11 -5.15 -1.92
CA ARG A 97 -17.15 -5.48 -0.96
C ARG A 97 -17.77 -6.85 -1.29
N PRO A 98 -18.30 -7.57 -0.29
CA PRO A 98 -19.08 -8.77 -0.57
C PRO A 98 -20.22 -8.42 -1.53
N GLN A 99 -20.36 -9.18 -2.60
CA GLN A 99 -21.56 -9.10 -3.43
C GLN A 99 -22.65 -9.85 -2.66
N HIS A 100 -23.69 -9.14 -2.20
CA HIS A 100 -24.92 -9.83 -1.82
C HIS A 100 -25.61 -10.32 -3.09
N PRO A 101 -26.04 -11.60 -3.14
CA PRO A 101 -26.81 -12.14 -4.26
C PRO A 101 -28.16 -11.42 -4.42
#